data_AF-A0A2E3YPG0-F1
#
_entry.id   AF-A0A2E3YPG0-F1
#
_cell.length_a   1.000
_cell.length_b   1.000
_cell.length_c   1.000
_cell.angle_alpha   90.00
_cell.angle_beta   90.00
_cell.angle_gamma   90.00
#
_symmetry.space_group_name_H-M   'P 1'
#
loop_
_entity.id
_entity.type
_entity.pdbx_description
1 polymer ?
#
loop_
_entity_poly.entity_id
_entity_poly.type
_entity_poly.pdbx_seq_one_letter_code
_entity_poly.pdbx_strand_id
1 'polypeptide(L)'
;MIEGNLSSLDLRLEISSKSTPNPQSISSPELEEKINPSPVFHEEIAQVKTESPETLIAEETVQPVVPHDQNNELDIQKNHALSDLQEARIEESLHDDIEPNTESATASATFVVTENPEQIITPIQTLKPIPPSILTKVEPKEIQLEQNVLEQIAFTDREQPMLERKVKEWSETFHRIDTAEPTVQWKHRGQQYRSMFTEIPAVDDKNTDELLIEISKEEDGRTFSTELRLKKLVFSSFAQFIDKWDSNVSMHQDEITGRFHSNSEVRIAYDRSGGPIFHGKVTTSFRGINSDSARGRMKRSDMFLGGLETNVRRIALPRDFSLFPTTADENQIHFFGKDTTITFYANGTFGTRPLGSTEPETKINIGDQSAYLIASPKTALHVKGVVNGSVLVYSPVNIIIEDDLIYESSPEVNPETDDYLGLVSNRFIKIADAETTGDGDLIIHASIYAKRRFSVGRFGSGNSGVLVIYGSLAAGSMSATEPRYSTRINFDPRLENKRAPSFPMTNRYEIIDWDNQWTIENSIDELPEATAKLPMR
;
A
#
# COMPACT_ATOMS: atom_id res chain seq x y z
N MET A 1 50.59 23.97 45.36
CA MET A 1 49.72 22.97 44.73
C MET A 1 49.58 23.39 43.28
N ILE A 2 50.66 23.21 42.50
CA ILE A 2 50.88 22.13 41.52
C ILE A 2 49.77 22.08 40.45
N GLU A 3 49.95 22.86 39.39
CA GLU A 3 49.67 22.45 38.02
C GLU A 3 50.98 22.61 37.23
N GLY A 4 51.57 21.48 36.83
CA GLY A 4 52.51 21.38 35.70
C GLY A 4 51.74 20.77 34.52
N ASN A 5 52.21 20.74 33.28
CA ASN A 5 53.52 21.01 32.71
C ASN A 5 53.30 21.07 31.17
N LEU A 6 54.08 21.93 30.48
CA LEU A 6 54.94 21.69 29.29
C LEU A 6 54.47 20.68 28.21
N SER A 7 54.65 20.85 26.89
CA SER A 7 55.62 21.57 26.04
C SER A 7 55.20 21.37 24.56
N SER A 8 55.06 22.41 23.72
CA SER A 8 56.01 22.87 22.67
C SER A 8 56.75 21.80 21.85
N LEU A 9 56.63 21.84 20.51
CA LEU A 9 57.79 21.83 19.61
C LEU A 9 57.47 22.35 18.19
N ASP A 10 58.45 23.10 17.69
CA ASP A 10 58.45 24.04 16.59
C ASP A 10 58.64 23.45 15.18
N LEU A 11 58.01 24.15 14.23
CA LEU A 11 58.53 24.65 12.94
C LEU A 11 59.87 24.14 12.40
N ARG A 12 59.85 23.70 11.14
CA ARG A 12 60.87 24.12 10.16
C ARG A 12 60.33 24.16 8.72
N LEU A 13 60.43 25.36 8.15
CA LEU A 13 60.30 25.72 6.74
C LEU A 13 61.53 25.25 5.95
N GLU A 14 61.34 24.75 4.73
CA GLU A 14 62.23 25.04 3.60
C GLU A 14 61.42 25.30 2.32
N ILE A 15 61.81 26.40 1.67
CA ILE A 15 61.29 26.95 0.42
C ILE A 15 62.37 26.75 -0.65
N SER A 16 62.01 26.24 -1.83
CA SER A 16 62.59 26.52 -3.16
C SER A 16 62.25 25.36 -4.10
N SER A 17 61.99 25.48 -5.39
CA SER A 17 61.79 26.59 -6.33
C SER A 17 61.65 25.94 -7.71
N LYS A 18 60.71 26.44 -8.53
CA LYS A 18 60.74 26.53 -10.01
C LYS A 18 61.35 25.39 -10.83
N SER A 19 60.54 24.79 -11.72
CA SER A 19 60.71 24.95 -13.18
C SER A 19 59.59 24.24 -13.97
N THR A 20 58.74 25.02 -14.63
CA THR A 20 58.15 24.67 -15.94
C THR A 20 59.12 25.12 -17.04
N PRO A 21 59.19 24.42 -18.17
CA PRO A 21 58.59 25.00 -19.37
C PRO A 21 57.90 24.00 -20.32
N ASN A 22 56.74 24.44 -20.81
CA ASN A 22 56.16 24.42 -22.17
C ASN A 22 56.37 23.27 -23.20
N PRO A 23 55.42 23.13 -24.15
CA PRO A 23 55.17 21.95 -24.99
C PRO A 23 55.71 22.07 -26.43
N GLN A 24 55.76 20.94 -27.16
CA GLN A 24 55.51 20.77 -28.60
C GLN A 24 55.81 19.30 -28.99
N SER A 25 54.79 18.51 -29.38
CA SER A 25 54.42 18.12 -30.76
C SER A 25 55.36 17.12 -31.46
N ILE A 26 54.78 16.03 -31.97
CA ILE A 26 54.97 15.41 -33.32
C ILE A 26 54.93 13.85 -33.30
N SER A 27 54.09 13.35 -34.22
CA SER A 27 54.11 12.09 -35.01
C SER A 27 53.88 10.70 -34.41
N SER A 28 52.86 10.05 -34.99
CA SER A 28 52.67 8.61 -35.24
C SER A 28 53.89 7.93 -35.89
N PRO A 29 53.98 6.57 -35.84
CA PRO A 29 53.47 5.72 -36.94
C PRO A 29 52.72 4.48 -36.40
N GLU A 30 51.69 3.91 -37.01
CA GLU A 30 51.56 3.19 -38.30
C GLU A 30 52.44 1.92 -38.42
N LEU A 31 51.77 0.76 -38.38
CA LEU A 31 52.08 -0.57 -38.94
C LEU A 31 50.93 -1.51 -38.48
N GLU A 32 49.98 -1.93 -39.33
CA GLU A 32 50.07 -3.02 -40.33
C GLU A 32 50.83 -4.24 -39.78
N GLU A 33 50.39 -5.50 -39.84
CA GLU A 33 49.50 -6.19 -40.77
C GLU A 33 49.36 -7.66 -40.28
N LYS A 34 48.30 -8.35 -40.75
CA LYS A 34 48.24 -9.82 -41.06
C LYS A 34 48.22 -10.84 -39.90
N ILE A 35 47.65 -12.05 -39.98
CA ILE A 35 46.77 -12.81 -40.91
C ILE A 35 46.35 -14.08 -40.09
N ASN A 36 45.04 -14.34 -39.97
CA ASN A 36 44.35 -15.60 -40.35
C ASN A 36 44.66 -16.95 -39.61
N PRO A 37 43.94 -18.07 -39.86
CA PRO A 37 42.80 -18.50 -39.03
C PRO A 37 42.84 -19.98 -38.56
N SER A 38 41.88 -20.34 -37.68
CA SER A 38 41.21 -21.65 -37.45
C SER A 38 42.02 -22.97 -37.35
N PRO A 39 41.56 -23.94 -36.53
CA PRO A 39 40.70 -24.96 -37.14
C PRO A 39 39.55 -25.48 -36.27
N VAL A 40 38.58 -26.00 -37.03
CA VAL A 40 37.44 -26.83 -36.66
C VAL A 40 37.89 -28.10 -35.91
N PHE A 41 37.16 -28.48 -34.86
CA PHE A 41 37.04 -29.88 -34.43
C PHE A 41 35.58 -30.22 -34.14
N HIS A 42 35.10 -31.23 -34.86
CA HIS A 42 33.93 -32.03 -34.53
C HIS A 42 34.29 -32.94 -33.35
N GLU A 43 33.39 -33.06 -32.37
CA GLU A 43 33.33 -34.30 -31.59
C GLU A 43 31.88 -34.64 -31.22
N GLU A 44 31.54 -35.86 -31.60
CA GLU A 44 30.29 -36.57 -31.47
C GLU A 44 30.35 -37.36 -30.16
N ILE A 45 29.44 -37.11 -29.22
CA ILE A 45 29.23 -37.99 -28.05
C ILE A 45 27.74 -38.28 -27.90
N ALA A 46 27.47 -39.57 -27.85
CA ALA A 46 26.17 -40.20 -27.77
C ALA A 46 25.60 -40.24 -26.34
N GLN A 47 24.28 -40.41 -26.29
CA GLN A 47 23.45 -40.97 -25.20
C GLN A 47 23.35 -40.17 -23.89
N VAL A 48 22.12 -39.82 -23.50
CA VAL A 48 21.29 -40.61 -22.57
C VAL A 48 19.86 -40.05 -22.60
N LYS A 49 18.90 -40.95 -22.78
CA LYS A 49 17.47 -40.70 -22.81
C LYS A 49 16.97 -40.77 -21.36
N THR A 50 16.69 -39.62 -20.74
CA THR A 50 15.96 -39.54 -19.47
C THR A 50 14.52 -39.11 -19.76
N GLU A 51 13.59 -40.03 -19.50
CA GLU A 51 12.15 -39.78 -19.48
C GLU A 51 11.82 -38.79 -18.36
N SER A 52 11.23 -37.65 -18.72
CA SER A 52 10.62 -36.71 -17.78
C SER A 52 9.19 -37.17 -17.48
N PRO A 53 8.70 -37.07 -16.23
CA PRO A 53 7.34 -37.45 -15.88
C PRO A 53 6.35 -36.44 -16.47
N GLU A 54 5.34 -36.98 -17.15
CA GLU A 54 4.18 -36.27 -17.66
C GLU A 54 3.44 -35.55 -16.52
N THR A 55 3.47 -34.23 -16.56
CA THR A 55 2.55 -33.39 -15.80
C THR A 55 1.18 -33.45 -16.46
N LEU A 56 0.26 -34.23 -15.88
CA LEU A 56 -1.16 -34.20 -16.23
C LEU A 56 -1.75 -32.84 -15.86
N ILE A 57 -1.83 -31.95 -16.84
CA ILE A 57 -2.65 -30.75 -16.78
C ILE A 57 -4.09 -31.21 -17.02
N ALA A 58 -4.92 -31.14 -15.99
CA ALA A 58 -6.36 -31.31 -16.16
C ALA A 58 -6.89 -30.08 -16.89
N GLU A 59 -7.44 -30.29 -18.09
CA GLU A 59 -8.19 -29.28 -18.83
C GLU A 59 -9.45 -28.91 -18.03
N GLU A 60 -9.56 -27.63 -17.70
CA GLU A 60 -10.73 -27.02 -17.08
C GLU A 60 -11.75 -26.71 -18.20
N THR A 61 -12.75 -27.57 -18.34
CA THR A 61 -13.81 -27.40 -19.34
C THR A 61 -14.89 -26.47 -18.78
N VAL A 62 -14.86 -25.20 -19.17
CA VAL A 62 -15.98 -24.27 -18.96
C VAL A 62 -17.00 -24.50 -20.08
N GLN A 63 -18.19 -25.02 -19.75
CA GLN A 63 -19.33 -25.07 -20.66
C GLN A 63 -20.34 -23.98 -20.30
N PRO A 64 -20.62 -23.00 -21.18
CA PRO A 64 -21.71 -22.06 -20.97
C PRO A 64 -23.05 -22.70 -21.34
N VAL A 65 -24.00 -22.67 -20.40
CA VAL A 65 -25.41 -22.98 -20.64
C VAL A 65 -26.12 -21.69 -21.03
N VAL A 66 -26.65 -21.64 -22.25
CA VAL A 66 -27.49 -20.52 -22.74
C VAL A 66 -28.96 -20.83 -22.43
N PRO A 67 -29.71 -19.87 -21.88
CA PRO A 67 -31.12 -19.73 -22.22
C PRO A 67 -31.48 -18.35 -22.75
N HIS A 68 -32.42 -18.39 -23.71
CA HIS A 68 -33.03 -17.28 -24.44
C HIS A 68 -34.07 -16.53 -23.59
N ASP A 69 -34.10 -15.20 -23.76
CA ASP A 69 -35.26 -14.31 -23.87
C ASP A 69 -36.23 -14.11 -22.67
N GLN A 70 -36.25 -12.90 -22.07
CA GLN A 70 -37.17 -11.77 -22.38
C GLN A 70 -37.23 -10.72 -21.24
N ASN A 71 -37.09 -9.45 -21.62
CA ASN A 71 -37.71 -8.22 -21.09
C ASN A 71 -37.62 -7.88 -19.58
N ASN A 72 -36.93 -6.79 -19.26
CA ASN A 72 -37.60 -5.61 -18.67
C ASN A 72 -36.75 -4.34 -18.76
N GLU A 73 -37.30 -3.32 -19.40
CA GLU A 73 -36.84 -1.93 -19.40
C GLU A 73 -36.96 -1.33 -17.99
N LEU A 74 -35.84 -0.95 -17.37
CA LEU A 74 -35.82 0.12 -16.38
C LEU A 74 -34.38 0.67 -16.23
N ASP A 75 -33.90 1.36 -17.26
CA ASP A 75 -32.56 1.97 -17.24
C ASP A 75 -32.55 3.34 -17.94
N ILE A 76 -33.22 4.32 -17.32
CA ILE A 76 -33.08 5.75 -17.63
C ILE A 76 -33.13 6.51 -16.31
N GLN A 77 -31.96 6.69 -15.65
CA GLN A 77 -31.60 7.83 -14.78
C GLN A 77 -30.30 7.63 -13.96
N LYS A 78 -29.24 7.02 -14.54
CA LYS A 78 -27.95 6.89 -13.82
C LYS A 78 -26.67 7.26 -14.57
N ASN A 79 -26.73 7.88 -15.74
CA ASN A 79 -25.53 8.19 -16.55
C ASN A 79 -25.52 9.60 -17.15
N HIS A 80 -25.44 10.64 -16.32
CA HIS A 80 -25.11 12.00 -16.79
C HIS A 80 -23.91 12.66 -16.08
N ALA A 81 -23.14 11.94 -15.25
CA ALA A 81 -21.97 12.51 -14.56
C ALA A 81 -20.62 11.84 -14.88
N LEU A 82 -20.57 10.85 -15.77
CA LEU A 82 -19.34 10.12 -16.13
C LEU A 82 -18.90 10.29 -17.59
N SER A 83 -19.68 11.01 -18.41
CA SER A 83 -19.41 11.20 -19.84
C SER A 83 -18.43 12.34 -20.15
N ASP A 84 -18.28 13.33 -19.27
CA ASP A 84 -17.40 14.49 -19.53
C ASP A 84 -15.92 14.22 -19.15
N LEU A 85 -15.63 13.04 -18.59
CA LEU A 85 -14.29 12.66 -18.12
C LEU A 85 -13.48 11.78 -19.09
N GLN A 86 -14.01 11.43 -20.27
CA GLN A 86 -13.33 10.52 -21.21
C GLN A 86 -12.88 11.10 -22.56
N GLU A 87 -13.32 12.30 -22.98
CA GLU A 87 -12.96 12.82 -24.32
C GLU A 87 -11.71 13.73 -24.40
N ALA A 88 -11.12 14.18 -23.29
CA ALA A 88 -9.94 15.07 -23.35
C ALA A 88 -8.59 14.36 -23.11
N ARG A 89 -8.50 13.07 -23.47
CA ARG A 89 -7.22 12.36 -23.61
C ARG A 89 -6.80 12.46 -25.08
N ILE A 90 -5.58 12.96 -25.31
CA ILE A 90 -4.85 13.08 -26.59
C ILE A 90 -4.90 14.49 -27.18
N GLU A 91 -3.97 15.34 -26.73
CA GLU A 91 -3.06 16.00 -27.66
C GLU A 91 -1.67 16.09 -27.01
N GLU A 92 -0.68 16.08 -27.88
CA GLU A 92 0.65 15.51 -27.72
C GLU A 92 1.70 16.62 -27.78
N SER A 93 2.81 16.42 -27.05
CA SER A 93 4.14 17.03 -27.26
C SER A 93 4.42 18.48 -26.83
N LEU A 94 5.72 18.68 -26.54
CA LEU A 94 6.48 19.94 -26.33
C LEU A 94 6.44 20.47 -24.88
N HIS A 95 7.53 20.94 -24.26
CA HIS A 95 8.97 20.94 -24.53
C HIS A 95 9.66 21.34 -23.21
N ASP A 96 10.96 21.06 -23.09
CA ASP A 96 11.86 21.73 -22.14
C ASP A 96 11.79 23.26 -22.27
N ASP A 97 11.86 23.98 -21.15
CA ASP A 97 12.52 25.29 -20.98
C ASP A 97 12.36 25.71 -19.48
N ILE A 98 13.43 25.75 -18.70
CA ILE A 98 14.28 26.93 -18.41
C ILE A 98 13.45 28.11 -17.91
N GLU A 99 13.53 28.40 -16.60
CA GLU A 99 13.13 29.70 -16.05
C GLU A 99 14.23 30.36 -15.20
N PRO A 100 14.30 31.71 -15.21
CA PRO A 100 15.40 32.49 -14.67
C PRO A 100 15.22 32.90 -13.21
N ASN A 101 16.37 33.17 -12.59
CA ASN A 101 16.56 33.78 -11.27
C ASN A 101 15.82 35.12 -11.10
N THR A 102 15.18 35.31 -9.94
CA THR A 102 15.19 36.62 -9.26
C THR A 102 15.18 36.49 -7.75
N GLU A 103 16.19 37.10 -7.15
CA GLU A 103 16.39 37.38 -5.73
C GLU A 103 15.32 38.36 -5.18
N SER A 104 14.96 38.25 -3.89
CA SER A 104 15.43 39.18 -2.84
C SER A 104 14.49 39.29 -1.61
N ALA A 105 15.15 39.27 -0.43
CA ALA A 105 14.93 40.08 0.78
C ALA A 105 13.73 39.83 1.73
N THR A 106 14.05 39.09 2.81
CA THR A 106 13.96 39.47 4.25
C THR A 106 12.92 40.47 4.76
N ALA A 107 12.18 40.08 5.82
CA ALA A 107 12.20 40.77 7.13
C ALA A 107 11.50 39.95 8.23
N SER A 108 12.22 39.69 9.32
CA SER A 108 11.74 39.11 10.58
C SER A 108 10.98 40.15 11.42
N ALA A 109 9.99 39.70 12.20
CA ALA A 109 9.53 40.42 13.38
C ALA A 109 9.09 39.45 14.48
N THR A 110 9.86 39.48 15.56
CA THR A 110 9.68 38.76 16.82
C THR A 110 8.57 39.41 17.65
N PHE A 111 7.67 38.63 18.24
CA PHE A 111 6.85 39.08 19.37
C PHE A 111 6.89 38.04 20.50
N VAL A 112 7.34 38.53 21.64
CA VAL A 112 7.34 37.89 22.96
C VAL A 112 6.06 38.33 23.66
N VAL A 113 5.22 37.39 24.11
CA VAL A 113 4.25 37.66 25.18
C VAL A 113 4.18 36.45 26.11
N THR A 114 4.66 36.67 27.32
CA THR A 114 4.48 35.89 28.54
C THR A 114 3.05 36.06 29.05
N GLU A 115 2.41 34.99 29.57
CA GLU A 115 1.80 34.94 30.92
C GLU A 115 0.96 33.66 31.13
N ASN A 116 1.37 32.91 32.17
CA ASN A 116 0.67 31.90 32.96
C ASN A 116 0.56 32.57 34.35
N PRO A 117 -0.48 32.43 35.22
CA PRO A 117 -1.01 31.13 35.66
C PRO A 117 -2.51 31.10 36.09
N GLU A 118 -3.05 29.90 36.31
CA GLU A 118 -3.52 29.43 37.63
C GLU A 118 -4.50 28.25 37.49
N GLN A 119 -4.14 27.17 38.18
CA GLN A 119 -4.87 25.91 38.28
C GLN A 119 -5.94 26.01 39.35
N ILE A 120 -7.20 25.71 39.00
CA ILE A 120 -8.28 25.50 39.96
C ILE A 120 -8.43 23.99 40.17
N ILE A 121 -8.04 23.54 41.37
CA ILE A 121 -8.23 22.19 41.87
C ILE A 121 -9.62 22.12 42.53
N THR A 122 -10.55 21.36 41.94
CA THR A 122 -11.83 21.01 42.56
C THR A 122 -11.70 19.72 43.38
N PRO A 123 -12.25 19.66 44.61
CA PRO A 123 -12.15 18.49 45.47
C PRO A 123 -13.09 17.36 45.03
N ILE A 124 -12.53 16.16 44.92
CA ILE A 124 -13.22 14.89 44.68
C ILE A 124 -14.05 14.53 45.93
N GLN A 125 -15.37 14.42 45.78
CA GLN A 125 -16.25 13.83 46.80
C GLN A 125 -16.24 12.31 46.67
N THR A 126 -15.75 11.64 47.72
CA THR A 126 -15.75 10.19 47.88
C THR A 126 -17.18 9.70 48.18
N LEU A 127 -17.83 9.07 47.20
CA LEU A 127 -19.12 8.39 47.39
C LEU A 127 -18.90 7.01 48.06
N LYS A 128 -19.64 6.77 49.15
CA LYS A 128 -19.72 5.47 49.84
C LYS A 128 -20.37 4.42 48.93
N PRO A 129 -19.86 3.18 48.88
CA PRO A 129 -20.51 2.10 48.13
C PRO A 129 -21.82 1.68 48.80
N ILE A 130 -22.88 1.63 48.00
CA ILE A 130 -24.19 1.06 48.36
C ILE A 130 -24.11 -0.46 48.17
N PRO A 131 -24.52 -1.29 49.14
CA PRO A 131 -24.54 -2.74 48.98
C PRO A 131 -25.62 -3.16 47.97
N PRO A 132 -25.36 -4.15 47.09
CA PRO A 132 -26.33 -4.60 46.11
C PRO A 132 -27.50 -5.32 46.77
N SER A 133 -28.72 -4.91 46.37
CA SER A 133 -29.98 -5.59 46.70
C SER A 133 -29.99 -7.00 46.10
N ILE A 134 -30.33 -7.96 46.93
CA ILE A 134 -30.54 -9.37 46.56
C ILE A 134 -31.77 -9.43 45.64
N LEU A 135 -31.52 -9.65 44.35
CA LEU A 135 -32.57 -9.98 43.38
C LEU A 135 -32.79 -11.50 43.38
N THR A 136 -34.02 -11.88 43.68
CA THR A 136 -34.53 -13.24 43.66
C THR A 136 -34.36 -13.87 42.28
N LYS A 137 -33.64 -14.99 42.23
CA LYS A 137 -33.40 -15.82 41.04
C LYS A 137 -34.73 -16.43 40.58
N VAL A 138 -35.32 -15.86 39.53
CA VAL A 138 -36.39 -16.52 38.75
C VAL A 138 -35.70 -17.39 37.72
N GLU A 139 -35.91 -18.69 37.84
CA GLU A 139 -35.38 -19.73 36.95
C GLU A 139 -36.09 -19.63 35.58
N PRO A 140 -35.39 -19.30 34.48
CA PRO A 140 -36.00 -19.35 33.17
C PRO A 140 -36.14 -20.82 32.76
N LYS A 141 -37.37 -21.21 32.43
CA LYS A 141 -37.68 -22.51 31.84
C LYS A 141 -36.99 -22.58 30.47
N GLU A 142 -35.89 -23.32 30.46
CA GLU A 142 -35.05 -23.59 29.30
C GLU A 142 -35.89 -24.24 28.20
N ILE A 143 -36.22 -23.48 27.15
CA ILE A 143 -36.65 -24.04 25.87
C ILE A 143 -35.36 -24.52 25.22
N GLN A 144 -35.10 -25.83 25.32
CA GLN A 144 -34.05 -26.48 24.54
C GLN A 144 -34.46 -26.42 23.06
N LEU A 145 -33.95 -25.43 22.32
CA LEU A 145 -33.78 -25.61 20.89
C LEU A 145 -32.76 -26.75 20.74
N GLU A 146 -33.16 -27.86 20.14
CA GLU A 146 -32.24 -28.89 19.67
C GLU A 146 -31.19 -28.22 18.80
N GLN A 147 -29.99 -28.03 19.36
CA GLN A 147 -28.84 -27.61 18.59
C GLN A 147 -28.52 -28.77 17.65
N ASN A 148 -28.71 -28.55 16.34
CA ASN A 148 -28.07 -29.36 15.31
C ASN A 148 -26.58 -29.43 15.65
N VAL A 149 -26.12 -30.58 16.16
CA VAL A 149 -24.71 -30.81 16.43
C VAL A 149 -24.05 -31.01 15.07
N LEU A 150 -23.46 -29.94 14.56
CA LEU A 150 -22.62 -29.96 13.37
C LEU A 150 -21.37 -30.80 13.69
N GLU A 151 -21.24 -31.96 13.05
CA GLU A 151 -20.06 -32.81 13.22
C GLU A 151 -18.89 -32.19 12.41
N GLN A 152 -17.75 -31.98 13.07
CA GLN A 152 -16.53 -31.44 12.46
C GLN A 152 -15.53 -32.56 12.19
N ILE A 153 -15.02 -32.63 10.96
CA ILE A 153 -14.07 -33.64 10.48
C ILE A 153 -12.87 -32.95 9.84
N ALA A 154 -11.67 -33.29 10.31
CA ALA A 154 -10.44 -32.75 9.73
C ALA A 154 -10.32 -33.09 8.23
N PHE A 155 -9.72 -32.19 7.45
CA PHE A 155 -9.34 -32.50 6.08
C PHE A 155 -8.40 -33.71 6.05
N THR A 156 -8.55 -34.53 5.01
CA THR A 156 -7.56 -35.60 4.79
C THR A 156 -6.22 -35.00 4.37
N ASP A 157 -5.11 -35.75 4.57
CA ASP A 157 -3.74 -35.38 4.11
C ASP A 157 -3.66 -35.05 2.61
N ARG A 158 -4.68 -35.43 1.84
CA ARG A 158 -4.79 -35.20 0.40
C ARG A 158 -5.61 -33.95 0.07
N GLU A 159 -6.66 -33.69 0.84
CA GLU A 159 -7.53 -32.54 0.64
C GLU A 159 -6.85 -31.25 1.07
N GLN A 160 -6.16 -31.25 2.20
CA GLN A 160 -5.50 -30.07 2.72
C GLN A 160 -4.57 -29.36 1.70
N PRO A 161 -3.55 -30.01 1.10
CA PRO A 161 -2.69 -29.34 0.13
C PRO A 161 -3.40 -28.97 -1.18
N MET A 162 -4.50 -29.65 -1.51
CA MET A 162 -5.32 -29.31 -2.67
C MET A 162 -6.12 -28.02 -2.42
N LEU A 163 -6.78 -27.95 -1.27
CA LEU A 163 -7.57 -26.78 -0.84
C LEU A 163 -6.65 -25.57 -0.62
N GLU A 164 -5.52 -25.73 0.08
CA GLU A 164 -4.54 -24.64 0.28
C GLU A 164 -4.09 -24.02 -1.05
N ARG A 165 -3.83 -24.86 -2.06
CA ARG A 165 -3.46 -24.40 -3.40
C ARG A 165 -4.61 -23.66 -4.09
N LYS A 166 -5.85 -24.13 -3.93
CA LYS A 166 -7.04 -23.47 -4.49
C LYS A 166 -7.32 -22.13 -3.82
N VAL A 167 -7.23 -22.07 -2.50
CA VAL A 167 -7.37 -20.84 -1.73
C VAL A 167 -6.29 -19.84 -2.12
N LYS A 168 -5.03 -20.26 -2.22
CA LYS A 168 -3.95 -19.40 -2.72
C LYS A 168 -4.26 -18.88 -4.13
N GLU A 169 -4.71 -19.74 -5.03
CA GLU A 169 -5.11 -19.35 -6.38
C GLU A 169 -6.22 -18.28 -6.35
N TRP A 170 -7.30 -18.50 -5.62
CA TRP A 170 -8.44 -17.58 -5.52
C TRP A 170 -8.07 -16.25 -4.87
N SER A 171 -7.25 -16.27 -3.81
CA SER A 171 -6.73 -15.04 -3.17
C SER A 171 -6.01 -14.12 -4.15
N GLU A 172 -5.52 -14.71 -5.25
CA GLU A 172 -4.80 -14.05 -6.31
C GLU A 172 -5.64 -13.78 -7.58
N THR A 173 -6.65 -14.60 -7.88
CA THR A 173 -7.43 -14.58 -9.13
C THR A 173 -8.87 -14.11 -8.97
N PHE A 174 -9.39 -13.89 -7.77
CA PHE A 174 -10.84 -13.70 -7.55
C PHE A 174 -11.50 -12.69 -8.50
N HIS A 175 -10.84 -11.56 -8.80
CA HIS A 175 -11.28 -10.55 -9.77
C HIS A 175 -11.53 -11.07 -11.21
N ARG A 176 -11.23 -12.34 -11.51
CA ARG A 176 -11.50 -13.01 -12.79
C ARG A 176 -12.75 -13.89 -12.75
N ILE A 177 -13.27 -14.18 -11.57
CA ILE A 177 -14.51 -14.93 -11.40
C ILE A 177 -15.66 -13.98 -11.74
N ASP A 178 -16.61 -14.46 -12.53
CA ASP A 178 -17.80 -13.68 -12.85
C ASP A 178 -18.66 -13.57 -11.58
N THR A 179 -18.90 -12.35 -11.13
CA THR A 179 -19.76 -12.09 -9.96
C THR A 179 -21.22 -12.45 -10.23
N ALA A 180 -21.65 -12.55 -11.49
CA ALA A 180 -22.98 -13.05 -11.85
C ALA A 180 -23.13 -14.56 -11.67
N GLU A 181 -22.01 -15.31 -11.75
CA GLU A 181 -21.95 -16.75 -11.52
C GLU A 181 -20.89 -17.04 -10.44
N PRO A 182 -21.18 -16.74 -9.16
CA PRO A 182 -20.18 -16.76 -8.10
C PRO A 182 -19.93 -18.18 -7.59
N THR A 183 -19.86 -19.16 -8.50
CA THR A 183 -19.62 -20.55 -8.15
C THR A 183 -18.58 -21.18 -9.06
N VAL A 184 -17.62 -21.89 -8.47
CA VAL A 184 -16.62 -22.68 -9.21
C VAL A 184 -16.76 -24.13 -8.82
N GLN A 185 -16.85 -25.01 -9.83
CA GLN A 185 -16.89 -26.45 -9.64
C GLN A 185 -15.58 -27.06 -10.15
N TRP A 186 -15.03 -28.03 -9.41
CA TRP A 186 -13.86 -28.76 -9.86
C TRP A 186 -13.87 -30.20 -9.37
N LYS A 187 -13.17 -31.06 -10.11
CA LYS A 187 -12.98 -32.46 -9.77
C LYS A 187 -11.57 -32.70 -9.27
N HIS A 188 -11.42 -33.40 -8.15
CA HIS A 188 -10.13 -33.89 -7.67
C HIS A 188 -10.25 -35.38 -7.33
N ARG A 189 -9.52 -36.22 -8.08
CA ARG A 189 -9.43 -37.67 -7.86
C ARG A 189 -10.79 -38.40 -7.79
N GLY A 190 -11.73 -38.00 -8.63
CA GLY A 190 -13.06 -38.61 -8.64
C GLY A 190 -14.11 -37.81 -7.87
N GLN A 191 -13.70 -37.13 -6.80
CA GLN A 191 -14.57 -36.31 -5.96
C GLN A 191 -14.86 -34.97 -6.64
N GLN A 192 -16.14 -34.58 -6.66
CA GLN A 192 -16.57 -33.25 -7.10
C GLN A 192 -16.60 -32.32 -5.89
N TYR A 193 -16.14 -31.09 -6.13
CA TYR A 193 -16.18 -29.99 -5.17
C TYR A 193 -16.87 -28.81 -5.83
N ARG A 194 -17.53 -28.02 -5.01
CA ARG A 194 -18.15 -26.75 -5.37
C ARG A 194 -17.66 -25.68 -4.42
N SER A 195 -17.50 -24.47 -4.92
CA SER A 195 -17.29 -23.28 -4.11
C SER A 195 -18.34 -22.24 -4.45
N MET A 196 -18.77 -21.46 -3.45
CA MET A 196 -19.63 -20.31 -3.59
C MET A 196 -18.92 -19.10 -2.99
N PHE A 197 -18.96 -17.98 -3.70
CA PHE A 197 -18.27 -16.75 -3.36
C PHE A 197 -19.27 -15.66 -3.02
N THR A 198 -19.11 -14.97 -1.89
CA THR A 198 -19.96 -13.84 -1.50
C THR A 198 -19.09 -12.66 -1.11
N GLU A 199 -19.15 -11.58 -1.89
CA GLU A 199 -18.50 -10.32 -1.52
C GLU A 199 -19.28 -9.62 -0.40
N ILE A 200 -18.56 -9.19 0.64
CA ILE A 200 -19.09 -8.43 1.75
C ILE A 200 -18.44 -7.04 1.67
N PRO A 201 -19.18 -5.99 1.27
CA PRO A 201 -18.61 -4.65 1.14
C PRO A 201 -18.19 -4.10 2.51
N ALA A 202 -17.18 -3.21 2.51
CA ALA A 202 -16.74 -2.52 3.72
C ALA A 202 -17.92 -1.78 4.41
N VAL A 203 -17.97 -1.86 5.75
CA VAL A 203 -19.01 -1.21 6.56
C VAL A 203 -18.91 0.32 6.53
N ASP A 204 -17.69 0.84 6.41
CA ASP A 204 -17.41 2.27 6.29
C ASP A 204 -16.24 2.54 5.30
N ASP A 205 -15.89 3.81 5.15
CA ASP A 205 -14.85 4.30 4.26
C ASP A 205 -13.42 3.95 4.70
N LYS A 206 -13.21 3.44 5.92
CA LYS A 206 -11.92 3.05 6.50
C LYS A 206 -11.73 1.54 6.59
N ASN A 207 -12.79 0.75 6.48
CA ASN A 207 -12.72 -0.71 6.41
C ASN A 207 -12.44 -1.21 4.99
N THR A 208 -12.23 -2.52 4.88
CA THR A 208 -11.93 -3.22 3.62
C THR A 208 -13.03 -4.17 3.23
N ASP A 209 -13.22 -4.40 1.93
CA ASP A 209 -14.13 -5.44 1.46
C ASP A 209 -13.62 -6.83 1.92
N GLU A 210 -14.55 -7.73 2.21
CA GLU A 210 -14.27 -9.12 2.51
C GLU A 210 -14.87 -10.04 1.44
N LEU A 211 -14.37 -11.26 1.39
CA LEU A 211 -14.84 -12.33 0.53
C LEU A 211 -15.06 -13.57 1.39
N LEU A 212 -16.31 -14.00 1.43
CA LEU A 212 -16.72 -15.27 2.03
C LEU A 212 -16.67 -16.35 0.95
N ILE A 213 -15.99 -17.46 1.25
CA ILE A 213 -15.88 -18.62 0.38
C ILE A 213 -16.41 -19.83 1.14
N GLU A 214 -17.51 -20.39 0.64
CA GLU A 214 -18.04 -21.66 1.11
C GLU A 214 -17.60 -22.75 0.14
N ILE A 215 -16.85 -23.73 0.62
CA ILE A 215 -16.44 -24.89 -0.17
C ILE A 215 -17.27 -26.08 0.28
N SER A 216 -17.84 -26.84 -0.65
CA SER A 216 -18.58 -28.05 -0.34
C SER A 216 -18.24 -29.24 -1.23
N LYS A 217 -18.47 -30.44 -0.70
CA LYS A 217 -18.45 -31.72 -1.41
C LYS A 217 -19.60 -32.60 -0.94
N GLU A 218 -19.99 -33.56 -1.76
CA GLU A 218 -20.95 -34.59 -1.40
C GLU A 218 -20.25 -35.95 -1.39
N GLU A 219 -20.37 -36.70 -0.30
CA GLU A 219 -19.79 -38.03 -0.12
C GLU A 219 -20.79 -38.90 0.65
N ASP A 220 -21.16 -40.05 0.07
CA ASP A 220 -22.16 -40.99 0.61
C ASP A 220 -23.51 -40.34 0.99
N GLY A 221 -23.97 -39.37 0.18
CA GLY A 221 -25.23 -38.64 0.40
C GLY A 221 -25.18 -37.62 1.54
N ARG A 222 -24.00 -37.37 2.11
CA ARG A 222 -23.75 -36.32 3.10
C ARG A 222 -23.04 -35.14 2.45
N THR A 223 -23.45 -33.94 2.81
CA THR A 223 -22.78 -32.71 2.39
C THR A 223 -21.78 -32.29 3.45
N PHE A 224 -20.55 -32.09 3.00
CA PHE A 224 -19.45 -31.55 3.80
C PHE A 224 -19.19 -30.14 3.31
N SER A 225 -19.10 -29.17 4.22
CA SER A 225 -18.80 -27.78 3.90
C SER A 225 -17.68 -27.23 4.77
N THR A 226 -16.98 -26.20 4.31
CA THR A 226 -16.01 -25.43 5.10
C THR A 226 -16.11 -23.97 4.70
N GLU A 227 -16.05 -23.07 5.67
CA GLU A 227 -16.09 -21.63 5.46
C GLU A 227 -14.69 -21.04 5.54
N LEU A 228 -14.43 -20.08 4.66
CA LEU A 228 -13.18 -19.36 4.56
C LEU A 228 -13.49 -17.88 4.33
N ARG A 229 -12.85 -17.00 5.10
CA ARG A 229 -12.98 -15.55 4.98
C ARG A 229 -11.67 -14.92 4.55
N LEU A 230 -11.74 -14.09 3.53
CA LEU A 230 -10.62 -13.32 3.02
C LEU A 230 -10.89 -11.83 3.12
N LYS A 231 -9.87 -11.03 3.44
CA LYS A 231 -9.90 -9.56 3.33
C LYS A 231 -9.27 -9.14 2.03
N LYS A 232 -9.87 -8.15 1.35
CA LYS A 232 -9.26 -7.50 0.20
C LYS A 232 -8.13 -6.60 0.68
N LEU A 233 -6.94 -6.80 0.13
CA LEU A 233 -5.78 -5.99 0.47
C LEU A 233 -5.93 -4.58 -0.10
N VAL A 234 -5.51 -3.59 0.68
CA VAL A 234 -5.46 -2.19 0.27
C VAL A 234 -4.04 -1.85 -0.17
N PHE A 235 -3.85 -0.87 -1.05
CA PHE A 235 -2.50 -0.37 -1.34
C PHE A 235 -1.81 0.17 -0.08
N SER A 236 -2.58 0.69 0.87
CA SER A 236 -2.07 1.17 2.15
C SER A 236 -1.60 0.06 3.09
N SER A 237 -1.86 -1.22 2.79
CA SER A 237 -1.32 -2.37 3.53
C SER A 237 0.14 -2.67 3.16
N PHE A 238 0.70 -1.96 2.17
CA PHE A 238 2.12 -2.01 1.84
C PHE A 238 2.80 -0.76 2.39
N ALA A 239 3.94 -0.92 3.07
CA ALA A 239 4.84 0.20 3.35
C ALA A 239 5.21 0.88 2.03
N GLN A 240 5.62 0.07 1.06
CA GLN A 240 5.90 0.55 -0.30
C GLN A 240 5.41 -0.41 -1.38
N PHE A 241 4.70 0.14 -2.35
CA PHE A 241 4.25 -0.52 -3.57
C PHE A 241 4.68 0.27 -4.79
N ILE A 242 5.41 -0.34 -5.74
CA ILE A 242 5.82 0.32 -6.99
C ILE A 242 5.46 -0.52 -8.20
N ASP A 243 4.62 0.01 -9.09
CA ASP A 243 4.21 -0.71 -10.31
C ASP A 243 5.38 -0.87 -11.30
N LYS A 244 6.06 0.23 -11.61
CA LYS A 244 7.22 0.23 -12.50
C LYS A 244 8.29 1.16 -11.97
N TRP A 245 9.40 0.57 -11.53
CA TRP A 245 10.61 1.32 -11.20
C TRP A 245 11.18 2.01 -12.43
N ASP A 246 11.62 3.24 -12.22
CA ASP A 246 12.41 3.96 -13.19
C ASP A 246 13.78 3.30 -13.36
N SER A 247 14.25 3.19 -14.60
CA SER A 247 15.51 2.50 -14.88
C SER A 247 16.73 3.21 -14.29
N ASN A 248 16.68 4.52 -14.09
CA ASN A 248 17.79 5.28 -13.51
C ASN A 248 17.66 5.47 -11.99
N VAL A 249 16.67 4.85 -11.34
CA VAL A 249 16.46 4.96 -9.89
C VAL A 249 16.86 3.66 -9.22
N SER A 250 17.70 3.76 -8.20
CA SER A 250 18.11 2.65 -7.35
C SER A 250 17.89 3.05 -5.90
N MET A 251 17.49 2.08 -5.07
CA MET A 251 17.42 2.26 -3.64
C MET A 251 18.82 2.14 -3.05
N HIS A 252 19.28 3.11 -2.27
CA HIS A 252 20.60 3.12 -1.65
C HIS A 252 20.48 3.14 -0.13
N GLN A 253 20.56 4.29 0.54
CA GLN A 253 20.45 4.36 2.01
C GLN A 253 19.00 4.37 2.51
N ASP A 254 18.10 3.73 1.76
CA ASP A 254 16.69 3.66 2.12
C ASP A 254 16.44 2.62 3.21
N GLU A 255 15.57 2.95 4.16
CA GLU A 255 15.12 2.06 5.22
C GLU A 255 13.61 1.89 5.17
N ILE A 256 13.14 0.65 5.07
CA ILE A 256 11.71 0.34 4.91
C ILE A 256 11.28 -0.68 5.95
N THR A 257 10.33 -0.26 6.78
CA THR A 257 9.67 -1.10 7.78
C THR A 257 8.26 -1.39 7.33
N GLY A 258 7.94 -2.66 7.06
CA GLY A 258 6.62 -3.13 6.61
C GLY A 258 6.68 -3.84 5.25
N ARG A 259 5.51 -4.23 4.71
CA ARG A 259 5.42 -5.02 3.48
C ARG A 259 5.93 -4.21 2.27
N PHE A 260 6.76 -4.82 1.45
CA PHE A 260 7.22 -4.22 0.19
C PHE A 260 6.78 -5.06 -1.01
N HIS A 261 6.30 -4.40 -2.06
CA HIS A 261 6.03 -5.04 -3.34
C HIS A 261 6.47 -4.20 -4.52
N SER A 262 7.05 -4.84 -5.54
CA SER A 262 7.14 -4.24 -6.86
C SER A 262 6.65 -5.17 -7.97
N ASN A 263 5.88 -4.61 -8.89
CA ASN A 263 5.50 -5.29 -10.13
C ASN A 263 6.61 -5.28 -11.20
N SER A 264 7.79 -4.76 -10.87
CA SER A 264 8.93 -4.66 -11.76
C SER A 264 10.23 -5.02 -11.04
N GLU A 265 11.33 -5.00 -11.78
CA GLU A 265 12.67 -5.22 -11.24
C GLU A 265 13.00 -4.16 -10.18
N VAL A 266 13.31 -4.60 -8.96
CA VAL A 266 13.80 -3.71 -7.91
C VAL A 266 15.30 -3.49 -8.13
N ARG A 267 15.72 -2.22 -8.12
CA ARG A 267 17.10 -1.80 -8.31
C ARG A 267 17.67 -1.34 -6.97
N ILE A 268 18.78 -1.94 -6.56
CA ILE A 268 19.48 -1.62 -5.32
C ILE A 268 20.90 -1.17 -5.63
N ALA A 269 21.35 -0.13 -4.96
CA ALA A 269 22.73 0.32 -4.91
C ALA A 269 23.23 0.13 -3.47
N TYR A 270 24.52 -0.14 -3.30
CA TYR A 270 25.17 -0.13 -2.00
C TYR A 270 26.66 0.07 -2.17
N ASP A 271 27.31 0.70 -1.20
CA ASP A 271 28.76 0.92 -1.20
C ASP A 271 29.33 0.82 0.22
N ARG A 272 30.48 1.47 0.48
CA ARG A 272 31.10 1.49 1.82
C ARG A 272 30.30 2.30 2.85
N SER A 273 29.44 3.20 2.41
CA SER A 273 28.62 4.05 3.28
C SER A 273 27.34 3.35 3.74
N GLY A 274 26.86 2.37 2.97
CA GLY A 274 25.65 1.61 3.32
C GLY A 274 24.95 1.05 2.09
N GLY A 275 23.77 0.48 2.34
CA GLY A 275 22.85 -0.05 1.35
C GLY A 275 21.46 -0.17 1.96
N PRO A 276 20.45 -0.58 1.18
CA PRO A 276 19.07 -0.46 1.63
C PRO A 276 18.75 -1.56 2.62
N ILE A 277 17.91 -1.24 3.60
CA ILE A 277 17.47 -2.16 4.64
C ILE A 277 15.95 -2.30 4.59
N PHE A 278 15.50 -3.54 4.40
CA PHE A 278 14.10 -3.93 4.42
C PHE A 278 13.84 -4.81 5.64
N HIS A 279 13.09 -4.28 6.60
CA HIS A 279 12.73 -5.00 7.81
C HIS A 279 11.58 -5.99 7.57
N GLY A 280 10.67 -5.67 6.63
CA GLY A 280 9.57 -6.55 6.23
C GLY A 280 9.89 -7.43 5.03
N LYS A 281 8.95 -8.32 4.70
CA LYS A 281 9.05 -9.20 3.53
C LYS A 281 9.01 -8.38 2.25
N VAL A 282 9.98 -8.62 1.36
CA VAL A 282 10.08 -8.03 0.04
C VAL A 282 9.54 -9.00 -1.00
N THR A 283 8.60 -8.54 -1.82
CA THR A 283 8.05 -9.31 -2.93
C THR A 283 8.24 -8.59 -4.26
N THR A 284 8.55 -9.32 -5.33
CA THR A 284 8.56 -8.75 -6.69
C THR A 284 8.02 -9.73 -7.71
N SER A 285 7.28 -9.20 -8.69
CA SER A 285 6.84 -10.01 -9.84
C SER A 285 7.96 -10.31 -10.84
N PHE A 286 9.10 -9.63 -10.70
CA PHE A 286 10.28 -9.89 -11.51
C PHE A 286 11.04 -11.11 -10.99
N ARG A 287 11.87 -11.72 -11.85
CA ARG A 287 12.62 -12.94 -11.53
C ARG A 287 13.79 -12.72 -10.56
N GLY A 288 14.13 -11.47 -10.25
CA GLY A 288 15.31 -11.14 -9.48
C GLY A 288 15.35 -9.68 -9.04
N ILE A 289 16.51 -9.29 -8.52
CA ILE A 289 16.84 -7.94 -8.07
C ILE A 289 18.07 -7.50 -8.86
N ASN A 290 18.08 -6.26 -9.32
CA ASN A 290 19.23 -5.66 -10.00
C ASN A 290 20.12 -4.93 -8.99
N SER A 291 21.41 -5.24 -9.01
CA SER A 291 22.42 -4.57 -8.18
C SER A 291 23.61 -4.08 -9.00
N ASP A 292 23.40 -3.70 -10.25
CA ASP A 292 24.49 -3.33 -11.19
C ASP A 292 25.19 -2.03 -10.75
N SER A 293 24.49 -1.17 -10.01
CA SER A 293 25.02 0.07 -9.44
C SER A 293 25.77 -0.14 -8.12
N ALA A 294 25.81 -1.36 -7.59
CA ALA A 294 26.45 -1.64 -6.31
C ALA A 294 27.99 -1.62 -6.40
N ARG A 295 28.61 -0.91 -5.47
CA ARG A 295 30.06 -0.72 -5.32
C ARG A 295 30.53 -1.17 -3.94
N GLY A 296 30.31 -2.43 -3.62
CA GLY A 296 30.67 -3.00 -2.34
C GLY A 296 30.31 -4.48 -2.21
N ARG A 297 30.29 -4.99 -0.98
CA ARG A 297 29.74 -6.31 -0.66
C ARG A 297 28.75 -6.15 0.49
N MET A 298 27.49 -6.43 0.22
CA MET A 298 26.44 -6.54 1.23
C MET A 298 25.74 -7.87 1.03
N LYS A 299 25.53 -8.64 2.10
CA LYS A 299 24.81 -9.92 1.96
C LYS A 299 23.33 -9.63 1.80
N ARG A 300 22.64 -10.46 1.01
CA ARG A 300 21.18 -10.39 0.89
C ARG A 300 20.47 -10.52 2.24
N SER A 301 21.01 -11.33 3.16
CA SER A 301 20.48 -11.48 4.53
C SER A 301 20.55 -10.21 5.36
N ASP A 302 21.45 -9.28 5.00
CA ASP A 302 21.66 -8.03 5.74
C ASP A 302 20.79 -6.90 5.15
N MET A 303 20.33 -7.05 3.90
CA MET A 303 19.41 -6.14 3.22
C MET A 303 17.94 -6.55 3.43
N PHE A 304 17.62 -7.84 3.29
CA PHE A 304 16.26 -8.35 3.28
C PHE A 304 15.98 -9.14 4.55
N LEU A 305 15.81 -8.44 5.67
CA LEU A 305 15.66 -9.05 6.99
C LEU A 305 14.37 -9.89 7.09
N GLY A 306 13.28 -9.40 6.48
CA GLY A 306 12.00 -10.13 6.37
C GLY A 306 11.94 -11.14 5.22
N GLY A 307 13.04 -11.36 4.49
CA GLY A 307 13.12 -12.25 3.34
C GLY A 307 12.71 -11.63 2.01
N LEU A 308 13.09 -12.30 0.92
CA LEU A 308 12.83 -11.89 -0.46
C LEU A 308 12.12 -13.03 -1.21
N GLU A 309 10.98 -12.71 -1.82
CA GLU A 309 10.24 -13.60 -2.72
C GLU A 309 10.12 -12.97 -4.12
N THR A 310 10.68 -13.63 -5.12
CA THR A 310 10.68 -13.19 -6.52
C THR A 310 9.68 -13.99 -7.34
N ASN A 311 9.32 -13.48 -8.52
CA ASN A 311 8.39 -14.13 -9.45
C ASN A 311 7.00 -14.38 -8.82
N VAL A 312 6.59 -13.53 -7.87
CA VAL A 312 5.21 -13.50 -7.40
C VAL A 312 4.30 -12.91 -8.47
N ARG A 313 2.99 -13.08 -8.37
CA ARG A 313 2.11 -12.53 -9.37
C ARG A 313 1.95 -11.00 -9.21
N ARG A 314 1.84 -10.32 -10.35
CA ARG A 314 1.61 -8.87 -10.43
C ARG A 314 0.31 -8.46 -9.73
N ILE A 315 0.33 -7.36 -8.97
CA ILE A 315 -0.86 -6.72 -8.39
C ILE A 315 -1.28 -5.58 -9.32
N ALA A 316 -2.51 -5.58 -9.84
CA ALA A 316 -2.91 -4.55 -10.80
C ALA A 316 -3.23 -3.23 -10.09
N LEU A 317 -2.77 -2.10 -10.64
CA LEU A 317 -3.29 -0.79 -10.26
C LEU A 317 -4.78 -0.67 -10.70
N PRO A 318 -5.67 -0.12 -9.86
CA PRO A 318 -7.07 0.04 -10.17
C PRO A 318 -7.25 1.01 -11.34
N ARG A 319 -8.17 0.67 -12.23
CA ARG A 319 -8.58 1.55 -13.32
C ARG A 319 -9.36 2.73 -12.76
N ASP A 320 -10.32 2.43 -11.91
CA ASP A 320 -11.21 3.37 -11.24
C ASP A 320 -11.34 2.97 -9.76
N PHE A 321 -11.67 3.95 -8.91
CA PHE A 321 -11.98 3.74 -7.50
C PHE A 321 -12.94 4.82 -7.04
N SER A 322 -13.79 4.51 -6.06
CA SER A 322 -14.70 5.49 -5.47
C SER A 322 -13.91 6.47 -4.60
N LEU A 323 -14.18 7.76 -4.74
CA LEU A 323 -13.51 8.81 -3.95
C LEU A 323 -14.15 9.01 -2.58
N PHE A 324 -15.42 8.64 -2.44
CA PHE A 324 -16.19 8.73 -1.21
C PHE A 324 -17.30 7.67 -1.27
N PRO A 325 -17.84 7.23 -0.12
CA PRO A 325 -18.99 6.32 -0.09
C PRO A 325 -20.24 7.05 -0.58
N THR A 326 -21.21 6.31 -1.11
CA THR A 326 -22.50 6.88 -1.54
C THR A 326 -23.32 7.45 -0.38
N THR A 327 -22.94 7.13 0.86
CA THR A 327 -23.54 7.61 2.11
C THR A 327 -22.87 8.88 2.66
N ALA A 328 -21.85 9.44 1.97
CA ALA A 328 -21.21 10.67 2.42
C ALA A 328 -22.16 11.87 2.31
N ASP A 329 -22.22 12.66 3.38
CA ASP A 329 -22.99 13.90 3.43
C ASP A 329 -22.33 15.01 2.61
N GLU A 330 -23.12 15.94 2.07
CA GLU A 330 -22.61 17.07 1.28
C GLU A 330 -21.59 17.92 2.06
N ASN A 331 -21.76 18.04 3.38
CA ASN A 331 -20.85 18.81 4.25
C ASN A 331 -19.47 18.16 4.41
N GLN A 332 -19.33 16.88 4.08
CA GLN A 332 -18.05 16.18 4.09
C GLN A 332 -17.26 16.40 2.80
N ILE A 333 -17.91 16.86 1.72
CA ILE A 333 -17.32 16.90 0.39
C ILE A 333 -17.02 18.35 -0.01
N HIS A 334 -15.74 18.63 -0.26
CA HIS A 334 -15.26 19.96 -0.62
C HIS A 334 -14.61 19.94 -2.00
N PHE A 335 -15.22 20.64 -2.96
CA PHE A 335 -14.74 20.70 -4.34
C PHE A 335 -13.87 21.93 -4.62
N PHE A 336 -12.76 21.71 -5.33
CA PHE A 336 -11.79 22.76 -5.68
C PHE A 336 -11.67 22.92 -7.20
N GLY A 337 -12.19 24.04 -7.72
CA GLY A 337 -12.19 24.35 -9.16
C GLY A 337 -10.90 25.00 -9.69
N LYS A 338 -9.95 25.34 -8.80
CA LYS A 338 -8.68 26.01 -9.13
C LYS A 338 -7.57 25.48 -8.25
N ASP A 339 -6.32 25.65 -8.69
CA ASP A 339 -5.16 25.29 -7.89
C ASP A 339 -5.26 25.96 -6.51
N THR A 340 -5.12 25.16 -5.45
CA THR A 340 -5.47 25.58 -4.09
C THR A 340 -4.47 25.05 -3.08
N THR A 341 -4.02 25.91 -2.17
CA THR A 341 -3.30 25.52 -0.96
C THR A 341 -4.30 25.11 0.11
N ILE A 342 -4.05 23.95 0.71
CA ILE A 342 -4.77 23.34 1.82
C ILE A 342 -3.81 23.25 3.00
N THR A 343 -4.12 23.96 4.08
CA THR A 343 -3.32 23.96 5.31
C THR A 343 -4.09 23.24 6.42
N PHE A 344 -3.59 22.12 6.91
CA PHE A 344 -4.18 21.42 8.05
C PHE A 344 -3.74 22.04 9.38
N TYR A 345 -4.67 22.12 10.33
CA TYR A 345 -4.45 22.68 11.66
C TYR A 345 -4.77 21.67 12.76
N ALA A 346 -3.94 21.67 13.81
CA ALA A 346 -4.08 20.79 14.97
C ALA A 346 -5.44 20.90 15.71
N ASN A 347 -6.21 21.97 15.47
CA ASN A 347 -7.53 22.18 16.06
C ASN A 347 -8.68 21.47 15.30
N GLY A 348 -8.38 20.52 14.40
CA GLY A 348 -9.39 19.80 13.63
C GLY A 348 -10.00 20.62 12.49
N THR A 349 -9.28 21.64 12.00
CA THR A 349 -9.71 22.44 10.86
C THR A 349 -8.70 22.37 9.72
N PHE A 350 -9.16 22.61 8.50
CA PHE A 350 -8.29 22.88 7.37
C PHE A 350 -8.62 24.25 6.78
N GLY A 351 -7.59 24.94 6.35
CA GLY A 351 -7.69 26.19 5.63
C GLY A 351 -7.56 25.95 4.12
N THR A 352 -8.22 26.79 3.33
CA THR A 352 -8.18 26.76 1.88
C THR A 352 -7.91 28.14 1.31
N ARG A 353 -7.00 28.22 0.33
CA ARG A 353 -6.68 29.45 -0.39
C ARG A 353 -6.30 29.15 -1.84
N PRO A 354 -6.97 29.74 -2.85
CA PRO A 354 -6.53 29.61 -4.23
C PRO A 354 -5.07 30.06 -4.39
N LEU A 355 -4.31 29.33 -5.19
CA LEU A 355 -2.90 29.61 -5.42
C LEU A 355 -2.73 31.01 -6.04
N GLY A 356 -1.78 31.79 -5.52
CA GLY A 356 -1.55 33.18 -5.93
C GLY A 356 -2.58 34.20 -5.41
N SER A 357 -3.59 33.77 -4.66
CA SER A 357 -4.52 34.69 -4.01
C SER A 357 -3.89 35.35 -2.78
N THR A 358 -4.15 36.63 -2.59
CA THR A 358 -3.82 37.37 -1.36
C THR A 358 -4.96 37.38 -0.35
N GLU A 359 -6.11 36.77 -0.69
CA GLU A 359 -7.24 36.68 0.22
C GLU A 359 -6.89 35.85 1.46
N PRO A 360 -7.51 36.17 2.62
CA PRO A 360 -7.41 35.34 3.80
C PRO A 360 -7.84 33.91 3.51
N GLU A 361 -7.19 32.97 4.16
CA GLU A 361 -7.54 31.55 4.06
C GLU A 361 -8.94 31.30 4.67
N THR A 362 -9.76 30.52 3.98
CA THR A 362 -11.07 30.09 4.49
C THR A 362 -10.89 28.83 5.31
N LYS A 363 -11.23 28.87 6.60
CA LYS A 363 -11.12 27.74 7.53
C LYS A 363 -12.43 26.95 7.60
N ILE A 364 -12.31 25.63 7.54
CA ILE A 364 -13.40 24.66 7.52
C ILE A 364 -13.10 23.58 8.55
N ASN A 365 -14.10 23.14 9.31
CA ASN A 365 -13.96 22.07 10.30
C ASN A 365 -14.02 20.70 9.60
N ILE A 366 -13.13 19.79 9.98
CA ILE A 366 -13.09 18.41 9.45
C ILE A 366 -14.28 17.60 10.01
N GLY A 367 -14.66 17.85 11.25
CA GLY A 367 -15.72 17.14 11.97
C GLY A 367 -15.30 15.74 12.44
N ASP A 368 -16.25 15.01 13.03
CA ASP A 368 -16.03 13.64 13.53
C ASP A 368 -16.08 12.58 12.42
N GLN A 369 -16.57 12.96 11.24
CA GLN A 369 -16.67 12.10 10.06
C GLN A 369 -15.53 12.42 9.08
N SER A 370 -15.29 11.54 8.12
CA SER A 370 -14.24 11.75 7.12
C SER A 370 -14.52 12.97 6.23
N ALA A 371 -13.52 13.80 5.97
CA ALA A 371 -13.59 14.90 4.99
C ALA A 371 -12.95 14.52 3.65
N TYR A 372 -13.57 14.95 2.55
CA TYR A 372 -13.20 14.63 1.17
C TYR A 372 -12.86 15.90 0.40
N LEU A 373 -11.58 16.14 0.15
CA LEU A 373 -11.05 17.32 -0.53
C LEU A 373 -10.77 16.96 -2.00
N ILE A 374 -11.68 17.34 -2.90
CA ILE A 374 -11.74 16.84 -4.28
C ILE A 374 -11.44 17.96 -5.28
N ALA A 375 -10.31 17.86 -5.98
CA ALA A 375 -9.99 18.78 -7.08
C ALA A 375 -10.74 18.43 -8.38
N SER A 376 -11.15 19.48 -9.10
CA SER A 376 -11.67 19.40 -10.46
C SER A 376 -10.60 18.91 -11.46
N PRO A 377 -10.99 18.51 -12.68
CA PRO A 377 -10.03 18.19 -13.74
C PRO A 377 -9.01 19.32 -13.94
N LYS A 378 -7.75 18.95 -14.10
CA LYS A 378 -6.61 19.89 -14.30
C LYS A 378 -6.25 20.76 -13.08
N THR A 379 -6.90 20.57 -11.93
CA THR A 379 -6.60 21.31 -10.70
C THR A 379 -5.60 20.58 -9.81
N ALA A 380 -4.54 21.27 -9.39
CA ALA A 380 -3.58 20.80 -8.41
C ALA A 380 -3.95 21.22 -6.98
N LEU A 381 -3.66 20.36 -6.00
CA LEU A 381 -3.82 20.68 -4.58
C LEU A 381 -2.46 20.72 -3.90
N HIS A 382 -2.17 21.79 -3.19
CA HIS A 382 -0.94 21.99 -2.43
C HIS A 382 -1.24 21.76 -0.96
N VAL A 383 -0.52 20.88 -0.28
CA VAL A 383 -0.88 20.40 1.08
C VAL A 383 0.28 20.56 2.05
N LYS A 384 -0.06 20.90 3.30
CA LYS A 384 0.85 20.94 4.46
C LYS A 384 0.09 21.02 5.79
N GLY A 385 0.79 20.81 6.90
CA GLY A 385 0.32 21.15 8.25
C GLY A 385 0.06 19.94 9.14
N VAL A 386 -0.81 20.15 10.14
CA VAL A 386 -1.12 19.16 11.18
C VAL A 386 -2.54 18.64 11.01
N VAL A 387 -2.69 17.34 10.71
CA VAL A 387 -3.97 16.69 10.51
C VAL A 387 -4.53 16.21 11.85
N ASN A 388 -5.74 16.66 12.18
CA ASN A 388 -6.54 16.16 13.28
C ASN A 388 -7.89 15.70 12.69
N GLY A 389 -8.12 14.39 12.66
CA GLY A 389 -9.26 13.73 12.03
C GLY A 389 -8.92 12.93 10.76
N SER A 390 -9.97 12.44 10.09
CA SER A 390 -9.87 11.57 8.92
C SER A 390 -10.11 12.34 7.62
N VAL A 391 -9.12 12.39 6.72
CA VAL A 391 -9.20 13.18 5.48
C VAL A 391 -8.71 12.40 4.26
N LEU A 392 -9.43 12.50 3.15
CA LEU A 392 -8.95 12.17 1.81
C LEU A 392 -8.70 13.46 1.01
N VAL A 393 -7.50 13.61 0.46
CA VAL A 393 -7.18 14.61 -0.56
C VAL A 393 -7.04 13.92 -1.90
N TYR A 394 -7.84 14.34 -2.88
CA TYR A 394 -7.80 13.81 -4.23
C TYR A 394 -7.57 14.90 -5.27
N SER A 395 -6.63 14.64 -6.18
CA SER A 395 -6.51 15.40 -7.42
C SER A 395 -6.37 14.48 -8.63
N PRO A 396 -7.13 14.71 -9.72
CA PRO A 396 -6.96 13.98 -10.96
C PRO A 396 -5.62 14.26 -11.65
N VAL A 397 -4.90 15.33 -11.25
CA VAL A 397 -3.61 15.70 -11.83
C VAL A 397 -2.45 15.66 -10.84
N ASN A 398 -2.40 16.55 -9.85
CA ASN A 398 -1.24 16.71 -8.99
C ASN A 398 -1.67 17.01 -7.56
N ILE A 399 -1.02 16.35 -6.61
CA ILE A 399 -0.92 16.83 -5.24
C ILE A 399 0.53 17.24 -4.99
N ILE A 400 0.75 18.43 -4.44
CA ILE A 400 2.06 18.99 -4.13
C ILE A 400 2.18 19.09 -2.61
N ILE A 401 3.19 18.43 -2.03
CA ILE A 401 3.49 18.47 -0.60
C ILE A 401 4.50 19.60 -0.41
N GLU A 402 4.09 20.67 0.28
CA GLU A 402 4.88 21.90 0.41
C GLU A 402 5.69 21.97 1.71
N ASP A 403 5.33 21.17 2.70
CA ASP A 403 5.94 21.14 4.03
C ASP A 403 5.53 19.83 4.72
N ASP A 404 5.91 19.67 5.98
CA ASP A 404 5.49 18.56 6.83
C ASP A 404 3.97 18.37 6.82
N LEU A 405 3.58 17.10 6.84
CA LEU A 405 2.21 16.64 7.02
C LEU A 405 2.23 15.68 8.20
N ILE A 406 1.88 16.13 9.39
CA ILE A 406 1.94 15.29 10.60
C ILE A 406 0.56 15.08 11.19
N TYR A 407 0.34 13.94 11.83
CA TYR A 407 -0.83 13.73 12.68
C TYR A 407 -0.70 14.54 13.96
N GLU A 408 -1.81 15.10 14.45
CA GLU A 408 -1.87 15.80 15.74
C GLU A 408 -1.52 14.82 16.85
N SER A 409 -2.15 13.64 16.82
CA SER A 409 -1.91 12.57 17.75
C SER A 409 -1.07 11.50 17.07
N SER A 410 0.22 11.41 17.43
CA SER A 410 1.11 10.40 16.84
C SER A 410 0.63 8.98 17.17
N PRO A 411 0.40 8.11 16.18
CA PRO A 411 -0.04 6.73 16.38
C PRO A 411 1.02 5.83 17.04
N GLU A 412 2.29 6.25 17.04
CA GLU A 412 3.34 5.56 17.80
C GLU A 412 3.14 5.72 19.33
N VAL A 413 2.47 6.79 19.75
CA VAL A 413 2.17 7.10 21.15
C VAL A 413 0.70 6.78 21.48
N ASN A 414 -0.21 7.06 20.54
CA ASN A 414 -1.65 6.83 20.65
C ASN A 414 -2.15 5.98 19.47
N PRO A 415 -2.03 4.64 19.53
CA PRO A 415 -2.48 3.75 18.46
C PRO A 415 -3.99 3.83 18.16
N GLU A 416 -4.78 4.40 19.06
CA GLU A 416 -6.24 4.55 18.90
C GLU A 416 -6.64 5.89 18.28
N THR A 417 -5.68 6.75 17.91
CA THR A 417 -5.96 7.99 17.17
C THR A 417 -6.79 7.72 15.91
N ASP A 418 -7.72 8.61 15.61
CA ASP A 418 -8.54 8.63 14.40
C ASP A 418 -7.98 9.56 13.32
N ASP A 419 -6.76 10.06 13.51
CA ASP A 419 -6.00 10.79 12.52
C ASP A 419 -5.60 9.87 11.36
N TYR A 420 -6.16 10.16 10.19
CA TYR A 420 -5.85 9.48 8.93
C TYR A 420 -5.80 10.50 7.80
N LEU A 421 -4.72 10.44 7.01
CA LEU A 421 -4.58 11.23 5.79
C LEU A 421 -4.37 10.30 4.60
N GLY A 422 -5.28 10.36 3.62
CA GLY A 422 -5.11 9.75 2.31
C GLY A 422 -4.77 10.80 1.27
N LEU A 423 -3.64 10.66 0.57
CA LEU A 423 -3.30 11.47 -0.60
C LEU A 423 -3.43 10.62 -1.85
N VAL A 424 -4.34 10.97 -2.75
CA VAL A 424 -4.66 10.14 -3.91
C VAL A 424 -4.62 10.98 -5.19
N SER A 425 -3.76 10.59 -6.14
CA SER A 425 -3.71 11.23 -7.44
C SER A 425 -3.72 10.25 -8.60
N ASN A 426 -4.47 10.59 -9.65
CA ASN A 426 -4.44 9.88 -10.92
C ASN A 426 -3.17 10.14 -11.75
N ARG A 427 -2.37 11.16 -11.41
CA ARG A 427 -1.04 11.32 -12.00
C ARG A 427 0.02 11.40 -10.91
N PHE A 428 0.32 12.60 -10.43
CA PHE A 428 1.53 12.83 -9.64
C PHE A 428 1.21 13.21 -8.20
N ILE A 429 2.00 12.69 -7.28
CA ILE A 429 2.17 13.29 -5.96
C ILE A 429 3.63 13.74 -5.89
N LYS A 430 3.84 15.02 -5.65
CA LYS A 430 5.16 15.65 -5.73
C LYS A 430 5.52 16.26 -4.40
N ILE A 431 6.73 16.01 -3.92
CA ILE A 431 7.35 16.88 -2.92
C ILE A 431 7.82 18.15 -3.66
N ALA A 432 7.47 19.32 -3.13
CA ALA A 432 7.83 20.60 -3.73
C ALA A 432 9.35 20.79 -3.78
N ASP A 433 9.80 21.81 -4.52
CA ASP A 433 11.23 22.12 -4.63
C ASP A 433 11.80 22.57 -3.27
N ALA A 434 13.13 22.53 -3.13
CA ALA A 434 13.81 22.85 -1.87
C ALA A 434 13.57 24.30 -1.42
N GLU A 435 13.32 25.21 -2.38
CA GLU A 435 12.94 26.60 -2.09
C GLU A 435 11.59 26.70 -1.36
N THR A 436 10.75 25.66 -1.43
CA THR A 436 9.43 25.61 -0.76
C THR A 436 9.49 24.85 0.56
N THR A 437 10.02 23.63 0.57
CA THR A 437 10.06 22.78 1.79
C THR A 437 11.25 23.09 2.70
N GLY A 438 12.22 23.87 2.21
CA GLY A 438 13.53 24.02 2.84
C GLY A 438 14.47 22.83 2.60
N ASP A 439 15.65 22.92 3.23
CA ASP A 439 16.80 22.03 3.05
C ASP A 439 16.88 20.88 4.07
N GLY A 440 15.94 20.84 5.03
CA GLY A 440 15.94 19.88 6.14
C GLY A 440 15.19 18.60 5.82
N ASP A 441 14.94 17.83 6.88
CA ASP A 441 14.09 16.64 6.86
C ASP A 441 12.65 17.01 6.46
N LEU A 442 11.93 16.05 5.89
CA LEU A 442 10.51 16.17 5.55
C LEU A 442 9.76 14.98 6.13
N ILE A 443 8.73 15.25 6.92
CA ILE A 443 7.93 14.24 7.63
C ILE A 443 6.52 14.22 7.05
N ILE A 444 6.08 13.04 6.60
CA ILE A 444 4.76 12.82 6.00
C ILE A 444 4.08 11.64 6.69
N HIS A 445 3.02 11.92 7.43
CA HIS A 445 2.10 10.97 8.03
C HIS A 445 0.90 10.81 7.08
N ALA A 446 0.97 9.85 6.16
CA ALA A 446 -0.09 9.64 5.18
C ALA A 446 -0.06 8.25 4.54
N SER A 447 -1.22 7.82 4.06
CA SER A 447 -1.31 6.84 2.98
C SER A 447 -1.27 7.57 1.64
N ILE A 448 -0.31 7.25 0.79
CA ILE A 448 -0.02 7.98 -0.46
C ILE A 448 -0.25 7.05 -1.64
N TYR A 449 -1.12 7.44 -2.57
CA TYR A 449 -1.37 6.73 -3.84
C TYR A 449 -1.15 7.67 -5.03
N ALA A 450 -0.04 7.49 -5.75
CA ALA A 450 0.29 8.24 -6.95
C ALA A 450 0.23 7.34 -8.19
N LYS A 451 -0.93 7.27 -8.85
CA LYS A 451 -1.19 6.31 -9.94
C LYS A 451 -0.14 6.34 -11.05
N ARG A 452 0.41 7.51 -11.39
CA ARG A 452 1.49 7.63 -12.37
C ARG A 452 2.86 7.66 -11.70
N ARG A 453 3.09 8.60 -10.76
CA ARG A 453 4.42 8.80 -10.20
C ARG A 453 4.43 9.57 -8.89
N PHE A 454 5.23 9.09 -7.94
CA PHE A 454 5.70 9.87 -6.81
C PHE A 454 7.05 10.52 -7.16
N SER A 455 7.23 11.81 -6.90
CA SER A 455 8.49 12.48 -7.26
C SER A 455 8.94 13.55 -6.29
N VAL A 456 10.25 13.73 -6.18
CA VAL A 456 10.88 14.84 -5.45
C VAL A 456 11.26 15.95 -6.42
N GLY A 457 10.78 17.16 -6.16
CA GLY A 457 11.16 18.37 -6.89
C GLY A 457 12.67 18.62 -6.80
N ARG A 458 13.31 18.91 -7.94
CA ARG A 458 14.76 19.21 -8.05
C ARG A 458 15.66 18.34 -7.16
N PHE A 459 15.52 17.01 -7.18
CA PHE A 459 16.27 16.09 -6.31
C PHE A 459 17.80 16.19 -6.39
N GLY A 460 18.35 16.81 -7.44
CA GLY A 460 19.79 17.05 -7.61
C GLY A 460 20.34 18.27 -6.88
N SER A 461 19.52 19.03 -6.14
CA SER A 461 20.04 20.07 -5.24
C SER A 461 20.87 19.42 -4.13
N GLY A 462 22.04 19.99 -3.82
CA GLY A 462 23.08 19.37 -2.99
C GLY A 462 22.80 19.31 -1.48
N ASN A 463 21.53 19.20 -1.08
CA ASN A 463 21.10 19.29 0.32
C ASN A 463 20.62 17.91 0.77
N SER A 464 21.19 17.32 1.82
CA SER A 464 20.83 15.97 2.29
C SER A 464 19.95 16.03 3.55
N GLY A 465 18.64 15.83 3.39
CA GLY A 465 17.71 15.56 4.50
C GLY A 465 17.28 14.10 4.55
N VAL A 466 16.40 13.77 5.47
CA VAL A 466 15.68 12.50 5.52
C VAL A 466 14.23 12.73 5.14
N LEU A 467 13.74 11.99 4.14
CA LEU A 467 12.31 11.91 3.84
C LEU A 467 11.71 10.79 4.68
N VAL A 468 10.93 11.14 5.70
CA VAL A 468 10.25 10.16 6.56
C VAL A 468 8.79 10.07 6.15
N ILE A 469 8.36 8.90 5.69
CA ILE A 469 6.95 8.59 5.45
C ILE A 469 6.49 7.63 6.54
N TYR A 470 5.62 8.10 7.43
CA TYR A 470 4.89 7.24 8.35
C TYR A 470 3.51 6.92 7.74
N GLY A 471 3.29 5.66 7.35
CA GLY A 471 2.09 5.24 6.64
C GLY A 471 2.40 4.33 5.47
N SER A 472 2.03 4.73 4.25
CA SER A 472 2.22 3.90 3.05
C SER A 472 2.49 4.72 1.80
N LEU A 473 3.27 4.16 0.87
CA LEU A 473 3.54 4.73 -0.45
C LEU A 473 3.26 3.73 -1.56
N ALA A 474 2.20 3.94 -2.31
CA ALA A 474 1.89 3.22 -3.53
C ALA A 474 2.01 4.14 -4.75
N ALA A 475 2.81 3.75 -5.74
CA ALA A 475 3.00 4.57 -6.93
C ALA A 475 3.14 3.76 -8.22
N GLY A 476 2.75 4.38 -9.34
CA GLY A 476 3.01 3.84 -10.67
C GLY A 476 4.51 3.79 -11.00
N SER A 477 5.26 4.80 -10.55
CA SER A 477 6.71 4.92 -10.66
C SER A 477 7.24 5.89 -9.60
N MET A 478 8.55 5.99 -9.44
CA MET A 478 9.17 6.91 -8.50
C MET A 478 10.40 7.58 -9.10
N SER A 479 10.64 8.86 -8.79
CA SER A 479 11.93 9.50 -9.09
C SER A 479 12.99 9.09 -8.08
N ALA A 480 14.25 9.43 -8.37
CA ALA A 480 15.26 9.48 -7.32
C ALA A 480 14.82 10.48 -6.24
N THR A 481 15.07 10.11 -4.99
CA THR A 481 14.95 10.96 -3.81
C THR A 481 16.32 11.53 -3.45
N GLU A 482 17.37 10.73 -3.62
CA GLU A 482 18.78 11.14 -3.46
C GLU A 482 19.31 11.96 -4.66
N PRO A 483 20.29 12.87 -4.44
CA PRO A 483 20.97 13.15 -3.17
C PRO A 483 20.13 13.95 -2.16
N ARG A 484 18.96 14.45 -2.55
CA ARG A 484 18.19 15.35 -1.70
C ARG A 484 17.70 14.71 -0.40
N TYR A 485 17.17 13.51 -0.49
CA TYR A 485 16.66 12.77 0.66
C TYR A 485 17.16 11.33 0.65
N SER A 486 17.65 10.85 1.80
CA SER A 486 17.61 9.42 2.12
C SER A 486 16.19 9.07 2.56
N THR A 487 15.58 8.01 2.04
CA THR A 487 14.16 7.71 2.31
C THR A 487 14.02 6.76 3.49
N ARG A 488 13.12 7.09 4.42
CA ARG A 488 12.66 6.17 5.47
C ARG A 488 11.16 6.00 5.37
N ILE A 489 10.70 4.76 5.22
CA ILE A 489 9.28 4.44 5.21
C ILE A 489 8.97 3.56 6.42
N ASN A 490 8.25 4.13 7.37
CA ASN A 490 7.76 3.45 8.56
C ASN A 490 6.28 3.13 8.36
N PHE A 491 5.95 1.86 8.24
CA PHE A 491 4.57 1.45 8.08
C PHE A 491 3.74 1.73 9.33
N ASP A 492 2.57 2.34 9.15
CA ASP A 492 1.58 2.51 10.21
C ASP A 492 0.82 1.18 10.43
N PRO A 493 1.00 0.49 11.58
CA PRO A 493 0.39 -0.81 11.81
C PRO A 493 -1.14 -0.80 11.77
N ARG A 494 -1.78 0.36 11.99
CA ARG A 494 -3.24 0.49 11.86
C ARG A 494 -3.72 0.17 10.44
N LEU A 495 -2.86 0.33 9.44
CA LEU A 495 -3.18 0.12 8.02
C LEU A 495 -3.27 -1.36 7.58
N GLU A 496 -2.98 -2.31 8.47
CA GLU A 496 -3.23 -3.75 8.22
C GLU A 496 -4.72 -4.10 8.28
N ASN A 497 -5.50 -3.33 9.05
CA ASN A 497 -6.91 -3.60 9.32
C ASN A 497 -7.83 -2.41 8.97
N LYS A 498 -7.29 -1.21 8.92
CA LYS A 498 -7.99 0.01 8.47
C LYS A 498 -7.26 0.59 7.26
N ARG A 499 -7.86 1.58 6.63
CA ARG A 499 -7.23 2.42 5.60
C ARG A 499 -7.63 3.88 5.83
N ALA A 500 -6.90 4.80 5.20
CA ALA A 500 -7.39 6.16 5.06
C ALA A 500 -8.74 6.17 4.31
N PRO A 501 -9.62 7.17 4.56
CA PRO A 501 -10.96 7.21 3.99
C PRO A 501 -10.95 7.03 2.48
N SER A 502 -11.71 6.06 1.98
CA SER A 502 -11.85 5.77 0.54
C SER A 502 -10.53 5.51 -0.21
N PHE A 503 -9.45 5.15 0.49
CA PHE A 503 -8.15 4.89 -0.13
C PHE A 503 -8.18 3.66 -1.09
N PRO A 504 -7.48 3.69 -2.24
CA PRO A 504 -7.60 2.64 -3.26
C PRO A 504 -7.25 1.24 -2.78
N MET A 505 -8.07 0.25 -3.17
CA MET A 505 -7.86 -1.17 -2.89
C MET A 505 -7.18 -1.90 -4.04
N THR A 506 -6.55 -3.03 -3.74
CA THR A 506 -5.96 -3.93 -4.73
C THR A 506 -6.97 -4.94 -5.26
N ASN A 507 -6.53 -5.80 -6.18
CA ASN A 507 -7.26 -6.97 -6.64
C ASN A 507 -6.81 -8.28 -5.95
N ARG A 508 -6.17 -8.16 -4.78
CA ARG A 508 -5.64 -9.27 -3.99
C ARG A 508 -6.40 -9.43 -2.69
N TYR A 509 -6.40 -10.64 -2.21
CA TYR A 509 -7.04 -11.00 -0.96
C TYR A 509 -6.06 -11.74 -0.06
N GLU A 510 -6.26 -11.66 1.24
CA GLU A 510 -5.50 -12.36 2.28
C GLU A 510 -6.47 -13.11 3.18
N ILE A 511 -6.11 -14.33 3.60
CA ILE A 511 -6.95 -15.15 4.49
C ILE A 511 -7.01 -14.47 5.86
N ILE A 512 -8.23 -14.25 6.35
CA ILE A 512 -8.49 -13.80 7.72
C ILE A 512 -8.73 -15.02 8.60
N ASP A 513 -9.59 -15.92 8.14
CA ASP A 513 -10.07 -17.05 8.91
C ASP A 513 -10.41 -18.23 7.99
N TRP A 514 -10.17 -19.44 8.46
CA TRP A 514 -10.51 -20.68 7.77
C TRP A 514 -10.71 -21.79 8.79
N ASP A 515 -11.88 -22.43 8.77
CA ASP A 515 -12.23 -23.53 9.68
C ASP A 515 -11.22 -24.70 9.62
N ASN A 516 -10.54 -24.87 8.48
CA ASN A 516 -9.58 -25.96 8.21
C ASN A 516 -10.14 -27.37 8.46
N GLN A 517 -11.47 -27.51 8.48
CA GLN A 517 -12.20 -28.73 8.76
C GLN A 517 -13.50 -28.73 7.96
N TRP A 518 -14.02 -29.92 7.69
CA TRP A 518 -15.35 -30.14 7.15
C TRP A 518 -16.38 -30.09 8.27
N THR A 519 -17.47 -29.38 8.02
CA THR A 519 -18.70 -29.41 8.79
C THR A 519 -19.71 -30.26 8.02
N ILE A 520 -20.34 -31.23 8.70
CA ILE A 520 -21.37 -32.07 8.10
C ILE A 520 -22.74 -31.47 8.41
N GLU A 521 -23.51 -31.18 7.37
CA GLU A 521 -24.93 -30.86 7.53
C GLU A 521 -25.72 -32.17 7.56
N ASN A 522 -26.23 -32.54 8.73
CA ASN A 522 -27.11 -33.69 8.86
C ASN A 522 -28.44 -33.36 8.16
N SER A 523 -28.79 -34.10 7.12
CA SER A 523 -30.10 -33.96 6.49
C SER A 523 -31.20 -34.26 7.52
N ILE A 524 -32.21 -33.39 7.58
CA ILE A 524 -33.34 -33.46 8.53
C ILE A 524 -34.24 -34.71 8.29
N ASP A 525 -33.93 -35.55 7.30
CA ASP A 525 -34.80 -36.63 6.84
C ASP A 525 -34.67 -37.96 7.60
N GLU A 526 -33.78 -38.09 8.59
CA GLU A 526 -33.74 -39.27 9.48
C GLU A 526 -34.48 -39.01 10.81
N LEU A 527 -35.78 -38.76 10.73
CA LEU A 527 -36.66 -39.04 11.87
C LEU A 527 -36.76 -40.56 12.03
N PRO A 528 -36.39 -41.15 13.18
CA PRO A 528 -36.60 -42.57 13.39
C PRO A 528 -38.10 -42.86 13.35
N GLU A 529 -38.54 -43.72 12.42
CA GLU A 529 -39.87 -44.33 12.45
C GLU A 529 -40.05 -45.04 13.79
N ALA A 530 -40.64 -44.33 14.76
CA ALA A 530 -41.07 -44.88 16.03
C ALA A 530 -42.16 -45.92 15.73
N THR A 531 -41.73 -47.17 15.65
CA THR A 531 -42.58 -48.36 15.52
C THR A 531 -43.40 -48.51 16.80
N ALA A 532 -44.54 -47.83 16.86
CA ALA A 532 -45.53 -48.01 17.92
C ALA A 532 -46.25 -49.36 17.76
N LYS A 533 -45.62 -50.45 18.24
CA LYS A 533 -46.34 -51.68 18.60
C LYS A 533 -46.92 -51.51 20.00
N LEU A 534 -48.18 -51.09 20.08
CA LEU A 534 -49.01 -51.21 21.29
C LEU A 534 -49.48 -52.67 21.44
N PRO A 535 -49.26 -53.34 22.58
CA PRO A 535 -50.01 -54.54 22.91
C PRO A 535 -51.39 -54.14 23.41
N MET A 536 -52.44 -54.71 22.81
CA MET A 536 -53.79 -54.67 23.37
C MET A 536 -53.80 -55.33 24.76
N ARG A 537 -54.31 -54.62 25.76
CA ARG A 537 -55.16 -55.19 26.81
C ARG A 537 -56.02 -54.13 27.47
#